data_AF-A0A2U8FCU5-F1
#
_entry.id   AF-A0A2U8FCU5-F1
#
_cell.length_a   1.000
_cell.length_b   1.000
_cell.length_c   1.000
_cell.angle_alpha   90.00
_cell.angle_beta   90.00
_cell.angle_gamma   90.00
#
_symmetry.space_group_name_H-M   'P 1'
#
loop_
_entity.id
_entity.type
_entity.pdbx_description
1 polymer ?
#
loop_
_entity_poly.entity_id
_entity_poly.type
_entity_poly.pdbx_seq_one_letter_code
_entity_poly.pdbx_strand_id
1 'polypeptide(L)'
;MVSEISRQEARVKKAVLFAPYDIAELELMIPYMRVIQDLLPNVKVILRSRRFCENVWNSAYVKQMLKPLESAKNFFIDDSWQIQAQSYLDSFLFVCGKTTSKYSFPFLSLAPSLVLFTKEQVLDERLGKCLDTLSTKAFIKVVKAFQKEQRQWTEKIVRYRADNLYHFGKASEYLAEYILHNFFKIDFKKEVGISSKV
;
A
#
# COMPACT_ATOMS: atom_id res chain seq x y z
N MET A 1 -6.70 -5.22 23.60
CA MET A 1 -6.61 -5.10 22.11
C MET A 1 -6.54 -3.65 21.59
N VAL A 2 -6.96 -2.64 22.37
CA VAL A 2 -6.85 -1.21 21.97
C VAL A 2 -5.43 -0.64 22.19
N SER A 3 -4.58 -1.32 22.96
CA SER A 3 -3.27 -0.81 23.39
C SER A 3 -2.13 -0.95 22.36
N GLU A 4 -2.13 -1.98 21.51
CA GLU A 4 -1.07 -2.19 20.50
C GLU A 4 -1.26 -1.39 19.21
N ILE A 5 -2.45 -0.86 18.99
CA ILE A 5 -2.76 0.03 17.86
C ILE A 5 -2.08 1.41 18.04
N SER A 6 -1.70 1.79 19.27
CA SER A 6 -1.17 3.13 19.58
C SER A 6 0.24 3.44 19.04
N ARG A 7 1.08 2.44 18.74
CA ARG A 7 2.46 2.69 18.26
C ARG A 7 2.58 2.81 16.74
N GLN A 8 1.73 2.11 15.98
CA GLN A 8 1.70 2.21 14.51
C GLN A 8 0.94 3.45 14.03
N GLU A 9 -0.12 3.86 14.73
CA GLU A 9 -0.91 5.07 14.41
C GLU A 9 -0.14 6.38 14.58
N ALA A 10 0.91 6.39 15.41
CA ALA A 10 1.68 7.61 15.72
C ALA A 10 2.93 7.81 14.84
N ARG A 11 3.33 6.82 14.02
CA ARG A 11 4.55 6.95 13.21
C ARG A 11 4.27 7.84 12.00
N VAL A 12 4.92 8.99 11.96
CA VAL A 12 4.92 9.87 10.76
C VAL A 12 5.55 9.10 9.60
N LYS A 13 4.71 8.76 8.62
CA LYS A 13 5.10 8.09 7.38
C LYS A 13 5.76 9.11 6.45
N LYS A 14 6.80 8.68 5.74
CA LYS A 14 7.70 9.57 4.97
C LYS A 14 7.92 9.12 3.54
N ALA A 15 7.27 8.06 3.08
CA ALA A 15 7.44 7.52 1.75
C ALA A 15 6.16 7.58 0.89
N VAL A 16 6.36 7.64 -0.42
CA VAL A 16 5.35 7.32 -1.43
C VAL A 16 5.78 6.01 -2.10
N LEU A 17 4.92 4.99 -2.06
CA LEU A 17 5.15 3.70 -2.68
C LEU A 17 4.48 3.63 -4.05
N PHE A 18 5.27 3.56 -5.11
CA PHE A 18 4.81 3.33 -6.47
C PHE A 18 4.78 1.85 -6.77
N ALA A 19 3.67 1.36 -7.32
CA ALA A 19 3.53 -0.03 -7.74
C ALA A 19 2.87 -0.13 -9.12
N PRO A 20 3.62 0.22 -10.18
CA PRO A 20 3.17 -0.02 -11.54
C PRO A 20 2.86 -1.52 -11.78
N TYR A 21 1.83 -1.78 -12.60
CA TYR A 21 1.43 -3.13 -12.95
C TYR A 21 2.34 -3.74 -14.03
N ASP A 22 2.71 -2.93 -15.02
CA ASP A 22 3.46 -3.31 -16.23
C ASP A 22 4.49 -2.21 -16.59
N ILE A 23 5.29 -2.41 -17.65
CA ILE A 23 6.27 -1.40 -18.11
C ILE A 23 5.58 -0.10 -18.54
N ALA A 24 4.44 -0.18 -19.23
CA ALA A 24 3.74 1.01 -19.71
C ALA A 24 3.29 1.89 -18.54
N GLU A 25 2.78 1.30 -17.45
CA GLU A 25 2.51 2.03 -16.22
C GLU A 25 3.78 2.59 -15.58
N LEU A 26 4.89 1.86 -15.58
CA LEU A 26 6.16 2.35 -15.06
C LEU A 26 6.61 3.62 -15.81
N GLU A 27 6.61 3.59 -17.14
CA GLU A 27 6.97 4.74 -17.99
C GLU A 27 6.15 5.98 -17.65
N LEU A 28 4.83 5.81 -17.49
CA LEU A 28 3.93 6.90 -17.12
C LEU A 28 4.18 7.41 -15.69
N MET A 29 4.67 6.56 -14.78
CA MET A 29 4.92 6.92 -13.38
C MET A 29 6.28 7.59 -13.13
N ILE A 30 7.27 7.41 -14.00
CA ILE A 30 8.60 7.98 -13.82
C ILE A 30 8.60 9.51 -13.67
N PRO A 31 7.87 10.29 -14.49
CA PRO A 31 7.79 11.73 -14.30
C PRO A 31 7.28 12.14 -12.90
N TYR A 32 6.37 11.36 -12.31
CA TYR A 32 5.85 11.59 -10.95
C TYR A 32 6.89 11.28 -9.87
N MET A 33 7.65 10.20 -10.03
CA MET A 33 8.75 9.86 -9.12
C MET A 33 9.84 10.94 -9.14
N ARG A 34 10.25 11.39 -10.33
CA ARG A 34 11.25 12.46 -10.50
C ARG A 34 10.83 13.76 -9.82
N VAL A 35 9.59 14.21 -10.07
CA VAL A 35 9.14 15.49 -9.50
C VAL A 35 9.05 15.44 -7.96
N ILE A 36 8.82 14.26 -7.35
CA ILE A 36 8.95 14.10 -5.89
C ILE A 36 10.40 14.27 -5.46
N GLN A 37 11.35 13.64 -6.17
CA GLN A 37 12.78 13.78 -5.85
C GLN A 37 13.24 15.24 -5.91
N ASP A 38 12.80 15.98 -6.93
CA ASP A 38 13.20 17.36 -7.16
C ASP A 38 12.55 18.34 -6.17
N LEU A 39 11.24 18.20 -5.90
CA LEU A 39 10.47 19.19 -5.16
C LEU A 39 10.17 18.81 -3.70
N LEU A 40 10.37 17.54 -3.34
CA LEU A 40 10.08 16.97 -2.03
C LEU A 40 11.24 16.05 -1.56
N PRO A 41 12.47 16.57 -1.40
CA PRO A 41 13.65 15.74 -1.10
C PRO A 41 13.56 14.97 0.23
N ASN A 42 12.70 15.44 1.16
CA ASN A 42 12.43 14.78 2.44
C ASN A 42 11.44 13.61 2.34
N VAL A 43 10.79 13.43 1.18
CA VAL A 43 9.88 12.32 0.92
C VAL A 43 10.65 11.21 0.20
N LYS A 44 10.64 10.01 0.76
CA LYS A 44 11.21 8.83 0.11
C LYS A 44 10.29 8.37 -1.03
N VAL A 45 10.88 8.00 -2.15
CA VAL A 45 10.21 7.36 -3.28
C VAL A 45 10.60 5.89 -3.25
N ILE A 46 9.61 5.02 -3.07
CA ILE A 46 9.81 3.57 -3.12
C ILE A 46 9.16 3.06 -4.40
N LEU A 47 9.92 2.40 -5.26
CA LEU A 47 9.40 1.68 -6.43
C LEU A 47 9.28 0.20 -6.10
N ARG A 48 8.07 -0.35 -6.16
CA ARG A 48 7.84 -1.79 -6.09
C ARG A 48 8.12 -2.43 -7.45
N SER A 49 9.21 -3.19 -7.54
CA SER A 49 9.47 -4.05 -8.69
C SER A 49 8.55 -5.28 -8.65
N ARG A 50 8.05 -5.74 -9.80
CA ARG A 50 7.34 -7.02 -9.88
C ARG A 50 8.30 -8.13 -10.28
N ARG A 51 9.08 -8.60 -9.31
CA ARG A 51 10.03 -9.68 -9.57
C ARG A 51 9.40 -10.90 -10.21
N PHE A 52 8.17 -11.31 -9.93
CA PHE A 52 7.57 -12.47 -10.61
C PHE A 52 7.48 -12.36 -12.16
N CYS A 53 7.71 -11.18 -12.74
CA CYS A 53 7.92 -10.95 -14.18
C CYS A 53 9.42 -10.73 -14.51
N GLU A 54 10.32 -11.54 -13.95
CA GLU A 54 11.79 -11.33 -13.86
C GLU A 54 12.44 -10.91 -15.18
N ASN A 55 12.01 -11.49 -16.31
CA ASN A 55 12.63 -11.25 -17.61
C ASN A 55 12.47 -9.81 -18.10
N VAL A 56 11.36 -9.16 -17.73
CA VAL A 56 10.98 -7.85 -18.26
C VAL A 56 11.56 -6.73 -17.38
N TRP A 57 11.48 -6.90 -16.05
CA TRP A 57 11.97 -5.92 -15.07
C TRP A 57 13.50 -5.86 -14.97
N ASN A 58 14.20 -6.95 -15.30
CA ASN A 58 15.67 -6.98 -15.32
C ASN A 58 16.28 -6.57 -16.68
N SER A 59 15.45 -6.19 -17.64
CA SER A 59 15.89 -5.80 -18.98
C SER A 59 16.78 -4.56 -18.96
N ALA A 60 17.70 -4.46 -19.94
CA ALA A 60 18.55 -3.28 -20.10
C ALA A 60 17.71 -2.00 -20.28
N TYR A 61 16.55 -2.11 -20.92
CA TYR A 61 15.61 -1.02 -21.11
C TYR A 61 15.10 -0.45 -19.78
N VAL A 62 14.57 -1.30 -18.89
CA VAL A 62 14.09 -0.85 -17.57
C VAL A 62 15.23 -0.28 -16.72
N LYS A 63 16.41 -0.91 -16.73
CA LYS A 63 17.59 -0.38 -16.03
C LYS A 63 17.97 1.02 -16.51
N GLN A 64 17.97 1.26 -17.82
CA GLN A 64 18.26 2.57 -18.40
C GLN A 64 17.20 3.61 -17.99
N MET A 65 15.93 3.19 -17.92
CA MET A 65 14.81 4.02 -17.52
C MET A 65 14.90 4.46 -16.05
N LEU A 66 15.35 3.56 -15.16
CA LEU A 66 15.47 3.79 -13.72
C LEU A 66 16.75 4.51 -13.31
N LYS A 67 17.83 4.42 -14.09
CA LYS A 67 19.13 5.06 -13.80
C LYS A 67 19.04 6.52 -13.31
N PRO A 68 18.18 7.38 -13.88
CA PRO A 68 18.06 8.77 -13.42
C PRO A 68 17.39 8.91 -12.04
N LEU A 69 16.57 7.94 -11.62
CA LEU A 69 15.95 7.92 -10.30
C LEU A 69 16.91 7.40 -9.23
N GLU A 70 17.78 6.45 -9.59
CA GLU A 70 18.75 5.80 -8.70
C GLU A 70 19.85 6.73 -8.19
N SER A 71 20.09 7.86 -8.86
CA SER A 71 21.06 8.86 -8.41
C SER A 71 20.60 9.64 -7.16
N ALA A 72 19.30 9.62 -6.85
CA ALA A 72 18.74 10.36 -5.74
C ALA A 72 18.76 9.54 -4.44
N LYS A 73 19.26 10.13 -3.35
CA LYS A 73 19.36 9.47 -2.02
C LYS A 73 18.02 9.07 -1.41
N ASN A 74 16.92 9.68 -1.86
CA ASN A 74 15.57 9.38 -1.38
C ASN A 74 14.84 8.35 -2.25
N PHE A 75 15.52 7.68 -3.18
CA PHE A 75 14.96 6.60 -3.99
C PHE A 75 15.34 5.21 -3.45
N PHE A 76 14.41 4.27 -3.52
CA PHE A 76 14.63 2.88 -3.17
C PHE A 76 13.77 1.97 -4.04
N ILE A 77 14.30 0.83 -4.47
CA ILE A 77 13.54 -0.20 -5.17
C ILE A 77 13.27 -1.33 -4.18
N ASP A 78 11.99 -1.59 -3.92
CA ASP A 78 11.55 -2.79 -3.23
C ASP A 78 11.44 -3.94 -4.24
N ASP A 79 12.49 -4.75 -4.31
CA ASP A 79 12.64 -5.89 -5.22
C ASP A 79 12.38 -7.25 -4.56
N SER A 80 11.80 -7.25 -3.35
CA SER A 80 11.43 -8.49 -2.64
C SER A 80 10.43 -9.37 -3.40
N TRP A 81 10.22 -10.62 -2.98
CA TRP A 81 9.16 -11.45 -3.60
C TRP A 81 7.75 -10.91 -3.29
N GLN A 82 7.54 -10.48 -2.04
CA GLN A 82 6.33 -9.82 -1.55
C GLN A 82 6.73 -8.46 -1.00
N ILE A 83 5.93 -7.40 -1.24
CA ILE A 83 6.19 -6.04 -0.74
C ILE A 83 6.64 -6.11 0.72
N GLN A 84 7.82 -5.56 1.03
CA GLN A 84 8.38 -5.62 2.37
C GLN A 84 7.44 -4.92 3.35
N ALA A 85 7.28 -5.49 4.55
CA ALA A 85 6.48 -4.88 5.61
C ALA A 85 6.91 -3.42 5.85
N GLN A 86 8.22 -3.14 5.81
CA GLN A 86 8.76 -1.80 6.00
C GLN A 86 8.29 -0.81 4.92
N SER A 87 8.16 -1.25 3.66
CA SER A 87 7.62 -0.43 2.57
C SER A 87 6.17 -0.02 2.83
N TYR A 88 5.34 -0.89 3.43
CA TYR A 88 3.99 -0.52 3.88
C TYR A 88 4.04 0.45 5.07
N LEU A 89 4.87 0.16 6.06
CA LEU A 89 4.93 0.94 7.30
C LEU A 89 5.44 2.36 7.09
N ASP A 90 6.39 2.58 6.17
CA ASP A 90 6.95 3.90 5.89
C ASP A 90 6.10 4.75 4.95
N SER A 91 5.20 4.13 4.19
CA SER A 91 4.48 4.81 3.12
C SER A 91 3.20 5.47 3.60
N PHE A 92 3.07 6.77 3.33
CA PHE A 92 1.84 7.54 3.58
C PHE A 92 0.91 7.59 2.38
N LEU A 93 1.38 7.15 1.22
CA LEU A 93 0.60 7.09 -0.01
C LEU A 93 1.09 5.94 -0.87
N PHE A 94 0.14 5.18 -1.41
CA PHE A 94 0.40 4.20 -2.45
C PHE A 94 -0.06 4.75 -3.79
N VAL A 95 0.78 4.69 -4.81
CA VAL A 95 0.46 5.17 -6.16
C VAL A 95 0.53 3.99 -7.12
N CYS A 96 -0.55 3.75 -7.86
CA CYS A 96 -0.64 2.60 -8.74
C CYS A 96 -1.64 2.80 -9.89
N GLY A 97 -1.64 1.91 -10.88
CA GLY A 97 -2.73 1.78 -11.85
C GLY A 97 -3.58 0.53 -11.60
N LYS A 98 -3.37 -0.50 -12.43
CA LYS A 98 -4.23 -1.69 -12.49
C LYS A 98 -4.10 -2.63 -11.30
N THR A 99 -3.01 -2.57 -10.53
CA THR A 99 -2.74 -3.52 -9.42
C THR A 99 -3.91 -3.65 -8.45
N THR A 100 -4.18 -4.86 -7.96
CA THR A 100 -5.18 -5.12 -6.91
C THR A 100 -4.70 -4.69 -5.53
N SER A 101 -3.40 -4.43 -5.35
CA SER A 101 -2.84 -3.91 -4.09
C SER A 101 -3.45 -2.57 -3.66
N LYS A 102 -4.11 -1.83 -4.56
CA LYS A 102 -4.90 -0.63 -4.21
C LYS A 102 -5.98 -0.89 -3.17
N TYR A 103 -6.48 -2.13 -3.10
CA TYR A 103 -7.50 -2.55 -2.14
C TYR A 103 -6.90 -2.98 -0.81
N SER A 104 -5.77 -3.69 -0.82
CA SER A 104 -5.17 -4.22 0.41
C SER A 104 -4.24 -3.23 1.11
N PHE A 105 -3.55 -2.37 0.36
CA PHE A 105 -2.60 -1.40 0.91
C PHE A 105 -3.22 -0.52 2.01
N PRO A 106 -4.44 0.05 1.84
CA PRO A 106 -5.04 0.86 2.89
C PRO A 106 -5.17 0.15 4.23
N PHE A 107 -5.56 -1.12 4.22
CA PHE A 107 -5.80 -1.85 5.47
C PHE A 107 -4.52 -2.31 6.14
N LEU A 108 -3.48 -2.62 5.36
CA LEU A 108 -2.18 -3.07 5.88
C LEU A 108 -1.31 -1.91 6.36
N SER A 109 -1.42 -0.75 5.71
CA SER A 109 -0.56 0.41 6.00
C SER A 109 -1.27 1.50 6.80
N LEU A 110 -2.61 1.48 6.88
CA LEU A 110 -3.45 2.58 7.36
C LEU A 110 -3.17 3.90 6.63
N ALA A 111 -2.86 3.81 5.34
CA ALA A 111 -2.58 4.94 4.45
C ALA A 111 -3.30 4.75 3.10
N PRO A 112 -3.73 5.83 2.45
CA PRO A 112 -4.60 5.73 1.27
C PRO A 112 -3.86 5.31 0.00
N SER A 113 -4.64 4.90 -1.00
CA SER A 113 -4.17 4.68 -2.37
C SER A 113 -4.57 5.82 -3.31
N LEU A 114 -3.70 6.17 -4.24
CA LEU A 114 -3.95 7.03 -5.38
C LEU A 114 -3.83 6.18 -6.65
N VAL A 115 -4.99 5.89 -7.24
CA VAL A 115 -5.09 5.13 -8.48
C VAL A 115 -5.05 6.11 -9.64
N LEU A 116 -4.03 5.98 -10.49
CA LEU A 116 -3.87 6.79 -11.71
C LEU A 116 -4.27 5.97 -12.94
N PHE A 117 -4.50 6.65 -14.07
CA PHE A 117 -4.76 6.03 -15.37
C PHE A 117 -6.08 5.25 -15.42
N THR A 118 -7.06 5.70 -14.63
CA THR A 118 -8.41 5.13 -14.61
C THR A 118 -9.46 6.23 -14.66
N LYS A 119 -10.47 6.06 -15.52
CA LYS A 119 -11.68 6.91 -15.55
C LYS A 119 -12.75 6.42 -14.57
N GLU A 120 -12.62 5.20 -14.10
CA GLU A 120 -13.60 4.56 -13.22
C GLU A 120 -13.21 4.73 -11.75
N GLN A 121 -14.23 4.99 -10.93
CA GLN A 121 -14.12 4.96 -9.47
C GLN A 121 -14.10 3.50 -9.00
N VAL A 122 -12.92 2.89 -9.05
CA VAL A 122 -12.72 1.49 -8.67
C VAL A 122 -12.47 1.29 -7.17
N LEU A 123 -12.20 2.36 -6.42
CA LEU A 123 -11.84 2.32 -5.00
C LEU A 123 -12.81 3.18 -4.18
N ASP A 124 -13.22 2.75 -2.98
CA ASP A 124 -14.02 3.60 -2.08
C ASP A 124 -13.22 4.86 -1.72
N GLU A 125 -13.87 6.03 -1.77
CA GLU A 125 -13.21 7.33 -1.52
C GLU A 125 -12.62 7.48 -0.11
N ARG A 126 -13.09 6.66 0.84
CA ARG A 126 -12.54 6.59 2.21
C ARG A 126 -11.18 5.87 2.25
N LEU A 127 -10.83 5.14 1.20
CA LEU A 127 -9.59 4.37 1.07
C LEU A 127 -8.59 5.03 0.12
N GLY A 128 -9.01 6.04 -0.65
CA GLY A 128 -8.14 6.65 -1.64
C GLY A 128 -8.86 7.51 -2.69
N LYS A 129 -8.14 7.79 -3.78
CA LYS A 129 -8.66 8.56 -4.92
C LYS A 129 -8.33 7.86 -6.24
N CYS A 130 -9.24 7.95 -7.21
CA CYS A 130 -9.05 7.48 -8.57
C CYS A 130 -9.03 8.69 -9.51
N LEU A 131 -8.01 8.78 -10.37
CA LEU A 131 -7.84 9.87 -11.32
C LEU A 131 -7.37 9.32 -12.67
N ASP A 132 -7.89 9.87 -13.75
CA ASP A 132 -7.51 9.46 -15.10
C ASP A 132 -6.07 9.90 -15.41
N THR A 133 -5.85 11.20 -15.45
CA THR A 133 -4.50 11.76 -15.66
C THR A 133 -4.24 12.93 -14.72
N LEU A 134 -2.96 13.15 -14.39
CA LEU A 134 -2.51 14.29 -13.61
C LEU A 134 -1.27 14.90 -14.27
N SER A 135 -1.20 16.23 -14.35
CA SER A 135 0.09 16.87 -14.58
C SER A 135 1.00 16.65 -13.37
N THR A 136 2.32 16.65 -13.56
CA THR A 136 3.30 16.51 -12.46
C THR A 136 3.13 17.59 -11.39
N LYS A 137 2.77 18.82 -11.79
CA LYS A 137 2.44 19.93 -10.87
C LYS A 137 1.21 19.63 -10.02
N ALA A 138 0.15 19.10 -10.63
CA ALA A 138 -1.06 18.71 -9.90
C ALA A 138 -0.79 17.51 -8.98
N PHE A 139 -0.03 16.53 -9.45
CA PHE A 139 0.41 15.38 -8.67
C PHE A 139 1.15 15.79 -7.38
N ILE A 140 2.09 16.73 -7.46
CA ILE A 140 2.79 17.22 -6.25
C ILE A 140 1.84 17.89 -5.26
N LYS A 141 0.83 18.63 -5.72
CA LYS A 141 -0.19 19.20 -4.82
C LYS A 141 -0.96 18.08 -4.09
N VAL A 142 -1.31 17.03 -4.82
CA VAL A 142 -1.99 15.85 -4.27
C VAL A 142 -1.10 15.17 -3.22
N VAL A 143 0.17 14.88 -3.54
CA VAL A 143 1.12 14.27 -2.59
C VAL A 143 1.27 15.10 -1.32
N LYS A 144 1.43 16.42 -1.43
CA LYS A 144 1.51 17.33 -0.28
C LYS A 144 0.24 17.32 0.57
N ALA A 145 -0.94 17.26 -0.06
CA ALA A 145 -2.21 17.16 0.65
C ALA A 145 -2.31 15.85 1.44
N PHE A 146 -2.06 14.71 0.80
CA PHE A 146 -2.02 13.40 1.46
C PHE A 146 -1.02 13.36 2.62
N GLN A 147 0.16 13.98 2.44
CA GLN A 147 1.18 14.05 3.49
C GLN A 147 0.71 14.88 4.69
N LYS A 148 0.00 16.00 4.48
CA LYS A 148 -0.55 16.84 5.55
C LYS A 148 -1.74 16.15 6.25
N GLU A 149 -2.51 15.37 5.51
CA GLU A 149 -3.75 14.74 5.96
C GLU A 149 -3.57 13.32 6.50
N GLN A 150 -2.33 12.85 6.73
CA GLN A 150 -2.04 11.47 7.15
C GLN A 150 -2.96 10.98 8.28
N ARG A 151 -3.07 11.75 9.36
CA ARG A 151 -3.92 11.40 10.51
C ARG A 151 -5.39 11.22 10.13
N GLN A 152 -5.94 12.13 9.30
CA GLN A 152 -7.33 12.06 8.88
C GLN A 152 -7.58 10.82 8.00
N TRP A 153 -6.63 10.47 7.13
CA TRP A 153 -6.71 9.25 6.34
C TRP A 153 -6.64 7.99 7.19
N THR A 154 -5.72 7.94 8.15
CA THR A 154 -5.61 6.82 9.10
C THR A 154 -6.92 6.63 9.86
N GLU A 155 -7.49 7.69 10.43
CA GLU A 155 -8.77 7.63 11.15
C GLU A 155 -9.92 7.13 10.26
N LYS A 156 -10.02 7.61 9.01
CA LYS A 156 -11.02 7.15 8.04
C LYS A 156 -10.89 5.67 7.71
N ILE A 157 -9.67 5.21 7.46
CA ILE A 157 -9.39 3.82 7.08
C ILE A 157 -9.62 2.87 8.27
N VAL A 158 -9.24 3.26 9.49
CA VAL A 158 -9.52 2.49 10.71
C VAL A 158 -11.02 2.29 10.90
N ARG A 159 -11.82 3.36 10.76
CA ARG A 159 -13.28 3.26 10.82
C ARG A 159 -13.83 2.35 9.72
N TYR A 160 -13.41 2.57 8.47
CA TYR A 160 -13.82 1.71 7.35
C TYR A 160 -13.55 0.23 7.65
N ARG A 161 -12.36 -0.08 8.18
CA ARG A 161 -11.97 -1.45 8.53
C ARG A 161 -12.86 -2.03 9.62
N ALA A 162 -13.17 -1.27 10.66
CA ALA A 162 -14.07 -1.72 11.73
C ALA A 162 -15.50 -1.99 11.22
N ASP A 163 -16.00 -1.13 10.33
CA ASP A 163 -17.39 -1.18 9.86
C ASP A 163 -17.61 -2.20 8.73
N ASN A 164 -16.59 -2.52 7.94
CA ASN A 164 -16.78 -3.26 6.67
C ASN A 164 -15.92 -4.52 6.54
N LEU A 165 -14.85 -4.70 7.33
CA LEU A 165 -13.95 -5.86 7.20
C LEU A 165 -14.19 -6.87 8.33
N TYR A 166 -14.93 -7.93 7.99
CA TYR A 166 -15.14 -9.08 8.87
C TYR A 166 -13.84 -9.84 9.14
N HIS A 167 -13.61 -10.21 10.40
CA HIS A 167 -12.47 -11.01 10.85
C HIS A 167 -11.09 -10.48 10.40
N PHE A 168 -10.93 -9.15 10.26
CA PHE A 168 -9.64 -8.56 9.91
C PHE A 168 -8.56 -8.96 10.93
N GLY A 169 -7.44 -9.50 10.44
CA GLY A 169 -6.35 -10.04 11.28
C GLY A 169 -6.64 -11.41 11.93
N LYS A 170 -7.85 -11.95 11.75
CA LYS A 170 -8.28 -13.25 12.28
C LYS A 170 -8.82 -14.21 11.21
N ALA A 171 -8.63 -13.88 9.93
CA ALA A 171 -9.18 -14.68 8.83
C ALA A 171 -8.70 -16.13 8.87
N SER A 172 -7.41 -16.37 9.17
CA SER A 172 -6.86 -17.72 9.28
C SER A 172 -7.42 -18.50 10.48
N GLU A 173 -7.59 -17.84 11.63
CA GLU A 173 -8.21 -18.42 12.82
C GLU A 173 -9.66 -18.81 12.51
N TYR A 174 -10.43 -17.91 11.92
CA TYR A 174 -11.82 -18.16 11.54
C TYR A 174 -11.96 -19.31 10.53
N LEU A 175 -11.06 -19.38 9.53
CA LEU A 175 -11.06 -20.48 8.56
C LEU A 175 -10.69 -21.81 9.23
N ALA A 176 -9.72 -21.81 10.14
CA ALA A 176 -9.34 -23.00 10.90
C ALA A 176 -10.52 -23.48 11.77
N GLU A 177 -11.18 -22.57 12.50
CA GLU A 177 -12.38 -22.87 13.28
C GLU A 177 -13.48 -23.47 12.38
N TYR A 178 -13.73 -22.89 11.21
CA TYR A 178 -14.72 -23.38 10.25
C TYR A 178 -14.40 -24.80 9.77
N ILE A 179 -13.14 -25.08 9.40
CA ILE A 179 -12.75 -26.39 8.89
C ILE A 179 -12.86 -27.45 9.99
N LEU A 180 -12.33 -27.16 11.18
CA LEU A 180 -12.35 -28.09 12.32
C LEU A 180 -13.77 -28.42 12.77
N HIS A 181 -14.62 -27.41 12.87
CA HIS A 181 -16.01 -27.60 13.26
C HIS A 181 -16.78 -28.44 12.23
N ASN A 182 -16.71 -28.09 10.94
CA ASN A 182 -17.59 -28.68 9.93
C ASN A 182 -17.10 -30.03 9.37
N PHE A 183 -15.79 -30.26 9.32
CA PHE A 183 -15.25 -31.50 8.74
C PHE A 183 -14.77 -32.50 9.79
N PHE A 184 -14.33 -32.02 10.96
CA PHE A 184 -13.74 -32.87 11.99
C PHE A 184 -14.56 -32.96 13.27
N LYS A 185 -15.63 -32.16 13.40
CA LYS A 185 -16.48 -32.05 14.61
C LYS A 185 -15.67 -31.71 15.87
N ILE A 186 -14.51 -31.07 15.70
CA ILE A 186 -13.66 -30.60 16.79
C ILE A 186 -14.09 -29.18 17.14
N ASP A 187 -14.41 -28.96 18.40
CA ASP A 187 -14.64 -27.62 18.92
C ASP A 187 -13.30 -26.99 19.33
N PHE A 188 -12.75 -26.17 18.44
CA PHE A 188 -11.45 -25.52 18.63
C PHE A 188 -11.36 -24.73 19.94
N LYS A 189 -12.45 -24.07 20.37
CA LYS A 189 -12.47 -23.29 21.62
C LYS A 189 -12.40 -24.19 22.85
N LYS A 190 -13.02 -25.37 22.77
CA LYS A 190 -13.01 -26.36 23.85
C LYS A 190 -11.67 -27.10 23.93
N GLU A 191 -11.03 -27.37 22.79
CA GLU A 191 -9.84 -28.22 22.73
C GLU A 191 -8.51 -27.46 22.83
N VAL A 192 -8.44 -26.21 22.38
CA VAL A 192 -7.19 -25.41 22.41
C VAL A 192 -7.09 -24.50 23.64
N GLY A 193 -8.10 -24.49 24.51
CA GLY A 193 -8.03 -23.83 25.83
C GLY A 193 -7.82 -22.32 25.76
N ILE A 194 -8.22 -21.65 24.68
CA ILE A 194 -8.13 -20.19 24.57
C ILE A 194 -9.28 -19.60 25.37
N SER A 195 -9.01 -19.26 26.64
CA SER A 195 -9.91 -18.46 27.48
C SER A 195 -10.20 -17.12 26.80
N SER A 196 -11.33 -17.03 26.12
CA SER A 196 -11.88 -15.76 25.62
C SER A 196 -12.39 -14.92 26.79
N LYS A 197 -11.49 -14.29 27.54
CA LYS A 197 -11.82 -13.12 28.35
C LYS A 197 -11.49 -11.88 27.51
N VAL A 198 -12.55 -11.31 26.94
CA VAL A 198 -12.56 -9.96 26.37
C VAL A 198 -12.41 -8.95 27.48
#